data_AF-A0A411WQ92-F1
#
_entry.id   AF-A0A411WQ92-F1
#
_cell.length_a   1.000
_cell.length_b   1.000
_cell.length_c   1.000
_cell.angle_alpha   90.00
_cell.angle_beta   90.00
_cell.angle_gamma   90.00
#
_symmetry.space_group_name_H-M   'P 1'
#
loop_
_entity.id
_entity.type
_entity.pdbx_description
1 polymer ?
#
loop_
_entity_poly.entity_id
_entity_poly.type
_entity_poly.pdbx_seq_one_letter_code
_entity_poly.pdbx_strand_id
1 'polypeptide(L)' 'MKSSETLAWYPSQLPSVKLILGTAIIAVVRQGRPINTRTLIEYLYVVQAAKKMKLNDRIAMQTAIAVLKDNQNVHGHI' A
#
# COMPACT_ATOMS: atom_id res chain seq x y z
N MET A 1 11.14 -23.33 -4.88
CA MET A 1 10.34 -22.12 -4.58
C MET A 1 9.43 -22.44 -3.40
N LYS A 2 9.51 -21.69 -2.30
CA LYS A 2 8.57 -21.85 -1.17
C LYS A 2 7.21 -21.32 -1.59
N SER A 3 6.15 -22.08 -1.36
CA SER A 3 4.76 -21.73 -1.72
C SER A 3 4.18 -20.51 -0.98
N SER A 4 4.95 -19.86 -0.10
CA SER A 4 4.50 -18.77 0.78
C SER A 4 4.67 -17.37 0.20
N GLU A 5 5.24 -17.22 -1.00
CA GLU A 5 5.50 -15.89 -1.60
C GLU A 5 4.61 -15.57 -2.80
N THR A 6 3.60 -16.40 -3.07
CA THR A 6 2.53 -15.99 -3.97
C THR A 6 1.59 -15.09 -3.18
N LEU A 7 1.74 -13.77 -3.31
CA LEU A 7 0.70 -12.82 -2.88
C LEU A 7 -0.63 -13.34 -3.42
N ALA A 8 -1.56 -13.67 -2.52
CA ALA A 8 -2.91 -14.13 -2.85
C ALA A 8 -3.76 -12.96 -3.36
N TRP A 9 -3.23 -12.21 -4.32
CA TRP A 9 -3.90 -11.06 -4.88
C TRP A 9 -4.79 -11.55 -6.02
N TYR A 10 -6.09 -11.33 -5.84
CA TYR A 10 -7.08 -11.65 -6.86
C TYR A 10 -7.40 -10.37 -7.65
N PRO A 11 -7.68 -10.45 -8.97
CA PRO A 11 -8.08 -9.29 -9.76
C PRO A 11 -9.25 -8.49 -9.15
N SER A 12 -10.13 -9.16 -8.39
CA SER A 12 -11.24 -8.55 -7.66
C SER A 12 -10.82 -7.56 -6.57
N GLN A 13 -9.58 -7.61 -6.08
CA GLN A 13 -9.05 -6.71 -5.06
C GLN A 13 -8.45 -5.43 -5.66
N LEU A 14 -8.22 -5.38 -6.98
CA LEU A 14 -7.64 -4.23 -7.66
C LEU A 14 -8.38 -2.90 -7.39
N PRO A 15 -9.74 -2.84 -7.40
CA PRO A 15 -10.45 -1.61 -7.08
C PRO A 15 -10.13 -1.09 -5.67
N SER A 16 -10.08 -1.98 -4.68
CA SER A 16 -9.76 -1.63 -3.29
C SER A 16 -8.32 -1.13 -3.14
N VAL A 17 -7.37 -1.78 -3.81
CA VAL A 17 -5.96 -1.35 -3.82
C VAL A 17 -5.82 0.05 -4.43
N LYS A 18 -6.47 0.31 -5.56
CA LYS A 18 -6.49 1.64 -6.20
C LYS A 18 -7.09 2.71 -5.29
N LEU A 19 -8.20 2.38 -4.62
CA LEU A 19 -8.86 3.29 -3.69
C LEU A 19 -7.95 3.64 -2.50
N ILE A 20 -7.28 2.64 -1.92
CA ILE A 20 -6.32 2.82 -0.82
C ILE A 20 -5.17 3.73 -1.25
N LEU A 21 -4.55 3.47 -2.40
CA LEU A 21 -3.45 4.28 -2.91
C LEU A 21 -3.90 5.72 -3.21
N GLY A 22 -5.04 5.90 -3.90
CA GLY A 22 -5.59 7.23 -4.19
C GLY A 22 -5.92 8.03 -2.92
N THR A 23 -6.50 7.36 -1.92
CA THR A 23 -6.79 7.99 -0.61
C THR A 23 -5.52 8.40 0.11
N ALA A 24 -4.48 7.55 0.08
CA ALA A 24 -3.19 7.86 0.67
C ALA A 24 -2.52 9.07 0.01
N ILE A 25 -2.56 9.17 -1.32
CA ILE A 25 -2.06 10.33 -2.06
C ILE A 25 -2.75 11.62 -1.59
N ILE A 26 -4.09 11.63 -1.56
CA ILE A 26 -4.86 12.80 -1.13
C ILE A 26 -4.52 13.17 0.33
N ALA A 27 -4.42 12.19 1.22
CA ALA A 27 -4.12 12.43 2.63
C ALA A 27 -2.69 12.98 2.84
N VAL A 28 -1.70 12.42 2.15
CA VAL A 28 -0.30 12.87 2.20
C VAL A 28 -0.16 14.29 1.64
N VAL A 29 -0.80 14.59 0.51
CA VAL A 29 -0.80 15.94 -0.08
C VAL A 29 -1.42 16.96 0.87
N ARG A 30 -2.53 16.63 1.52
CA ARG A 30 -3.18 17.51 2.50
C ARG A 30 -2.31 17.80 3.73
N GLN A 31 -1.37 16.92 4.05
CA GLN A 31 -0.39 17.14 5.13
C GLN A 31 0.81 17.99 4.68
N GLY A 32 0.91 18.38 3.40
CA GLY A 32 2.07 19.08 2.85
C GLY A 32 3.32 18.20 2.75
N ARG A 33 3.17 16.87 2.79
CA ARG A 33 4.28 15.91 2.68
C ARG A 33 4.52 15.55 1.20
N PRO A 34 5.77 15.19 0.83
CA PRO A 34 6.08 14.82 -0.54
C PRO A 34 5.37 13.53 -0.97
N ILE A 35 4.85 13.50 -2.20
CA ILE A 35 4.25 12.29 -2.78
C ILE A 35 5.39 11.40 -3.30
N ASN A 36 5.89 10.51 -2.46
CA ASN A 36 6.84 9.47 -2.84
C ASN A 36 6.50 8.14 -2.16
N THR A 37 7.05 7.04 -2.69
CA THR A 37 6.81 5.68 -2.22
C THR A 37 7.05 5.54 -0.71
N ARG A 38 8.18 6.04 -0.21
CA ARG A 38 8.50 6.01 1.22
C ARG A 38 7.42 6.67 2.08
N THR A 39 7.02 7.89 1.72
CA THR A 39 6.02 8.68 2.46
C THR A 39 4.65 7.99 2.45
N LEU A 40 4.26 7.42 1.30
CA LEU A 40 3.02 6.68 1.16
C LEU A 40 3.03 5.38 1.98
N ILE A 41 4.15 4.64 1.99
CA ILE A 41 4.32 3.43 2.81
C ILE A 41 4.18 3.76 4.30
N GLU A 42 4.88 4.79 4.78
CA GLU A 42 4.79 5.26 6.17
C GLU A 42 3.34 5.61 6.55
N TYR A 43 2.63 6.35 5.69
CA TYR A 43 1.23 6.69 5.92
C TYR A 43 0.34 5.44 6.03
N LEU A 44 0.48 4.49 5.11
CA LEU A 44 -0.33 3.27 5.09
C LEU A 44 -0.08 2.40 6.33
N TYR A 45 1.16 2.32 6.83
CA TYR A 45 1.46 1.61 8.08
C TYR A 45 0.77 2.23 9.29
N VAL A 46 0.75 3.57 9.39
CA VAL A 46 0.03 4.26 10.46
C VAL A 46 -1.47 3.98 10.38
N VAL A 47 -2.06 4.05 9.18
CA VAL A 47 -3.49 3.75 8.98
C VAL A 47 -3.82 2.30 9.33
N GLN A 48 -2.96 1.36 8.96
CA GLN A 48 -3.12 -0.06 9.27
C GLN A 48 -3.07 -0.31 10.79
N ALA A 49 -2.18 0.35 11.51
CA ALA A 49 -2.09 0.23 12.96
C ALA A 49 -3.30 0.86 13.69
N ALA A 50 -3.86 1.94 13.16
CA ALA A 50 -4.93 2.69 13.81
C ALA A 50 -6.34 2.10 13.63
N LYS A 51 -6.57 1.24 12.62
CA LYS A 51 -7.93 0.78 12.26
C LYS A 51 -8.07 -0.74 12.34
N LYS A 52 -9.16 -1.20 12.96
CA LYS A 52 -9.63 -2.59 12.78
C LYS A 52 -10.18 -2.74 11.37
N MET A 53 -9.47 -3.51 10.54
CA MET A 53 -9.85 -3.79 9.15
C MET A 53 -10.42 -5.20 9.01
N LYS A 54 -11.42 -5.36 8.13
CA LYS A 54 -11.86 -6.69 7.66
C LYS A 54 -10.71 -7.38 6.92
N LEU A 55 -10.75 -8.71 6.82
CA LEU A 55 -9.68 -9.49 6.19
C LEU A 55 -9.36 -9.01 4.77
N ASN A 56 -10.38 -8.83 3.92
CA ASN A 56 -10.20 -8.39 2.54
C ASN A 56 -9.57 -6.99 2.44
N ASP A 57 -9.97 -6.06 3.32
CA ASP A 57 -9.40 -4.71 3.38
C ASP A 57 -7.94 -4.75 3.84
N ARG A 58 -7.62 -5.65 4.78
CA ARG A 58 -6.25 -5.88 5.24
C ARG A 58 -5.38 -6.44 4.11
N ILE A 59 -5.88 -7.40 3.34
CA ILE A 59 -5.15 -7.95 2.19
C ILE A 59 -4.93 -6.84 1.15
N ALA A 60 -5.95 -6.07 0.80
CA ALA A 60 -5.80 -4.94 -0.14
C ALA A 60 -4.78 -3.89 0.36
N MET A 61 -4.78 -3.58 1.66
CA MET A 61 -3.81 -2.69 2.29
C MET A 61 -2.38 -3.24 2.19
N GLN A 62 -2.18 -4.53 2.50
CA GLN A 62 -0.88 -5.19 2.37
C GLN A 62 -0.41 -5.22 0.92
N THR A 63 -1.30 -5.47 -0.03
CA THR A 63 -1.00 -5.43 -1.47
C THR A 63 -0.60 -4.02 -1.90
N ALA A 64 -1.29 -2.97 -1.44
CA ALA A 64 -0.92 -1.59 -1.73
C ALA A 64 0.50 -1.25 -1.22
N ILE A 65 0.84 -1.69 0.00
CA ILE A 65 2.18 -1.52 0.58
C ILE A 65 3.22 -2.30 -0.24
N ALA A 66 2.92 -3.54 -0.62
CA ALA A 66 3.83 -4.37 -1.42
C ALA A 66 4.15 -3.72 -2.78
N VAL A 67 3.13 -3.24 -3.49
CA VAL A 67 3.31 -2.53 -4.78
C VAL A 67 4.21 -1.30 -4.62
N LEU A 68 4.03 -0.52 -3.54
CA LEU A 68 4.89 0.63 -3.29
C LEU A 68 6.34 0.24 -2.94
N LYS A 69 6.53 -0.85 -2.18
CA LYS A 69 7.85 -1.40 -1.88
C LYS A 69 8.56 -1.91 -3.13
N ASP A 70 7.83 -2.62 -3.99
CA ASP A 70 8.37 -3.09 -5.27
C ASP A 70 8.77 -1.90 -6.15
N ASN A 71 7.92 -0.87 -6.22
CA ASN A 71 8.25 0.36 -6.94
C ASN A 71 9.49 1.05 -6.36
N GLN A 72 9.61 1.11 -5.02
CA GLN A 72 10.79 1.64 -4.35
C GLN A 72 12.04 0.79 -4.61
N ASN A 73 11.92 -0.54 -4.66
CA ASN A 73 13.07 -1.42 -4.93
C ASN A 73 13.54 -1.32 -6.38
N VAL A 74 12.62 -1.12 -7.34
CA VAL A 74 12.94 -1.01 -8.77
C VAL A 74 13.48 0.37 -9.13
N HIS A 75 12.95 1.44 -8.53
CA HIS A 75 13.26 2.82 -8.94
C HIS A 75 13.96 3.66 -7.87
N GLY A 76 13.99 3.19 -6.62
CA GLY A 76 14.68 3.86 -5.52
C GLY A 76 16.17 3.58 -5.60
N HIS A 77 16.85 4.27 -6.50
CA HIS A 77 18.31 4.33 -6.49
C HIS A 77 18.76 5.30 -5.39
N ILE A 78 19.74 4.87 -4.59
CA ILE A 78 20.45 5.71 -3.62
C ILE A 78 21.49 6.52 -4.37
#